data_AF-A0A363TS46-F1
#
_entry.id   AF-A0A363TS46-F1
#
_cell.length_a   1.000
_cell.length_b   1.000
_cell.length_c   1.000
_cell.angle_alpha   90.00
_cell.angle_beta   90.00
_cell.angle_gamma   90.00
#
_symmetry.space_group_name_H-M   'P 1'
#
loop_
_entity.id
_entity.type
_entity.pdbx_description
1 polymer ?
#
loop_
_entity_poly.entity_id
_entity_poly.type
_entity_poly.pdbx_seq_one_letter_code
_entity_poly.pdbx_strand_id
1 'polypeptide(L)'
;MPDRPTRRRAIAIFAAAAAGAVGGGGGARAGTDYEWRGTAMGADARIHLSGIGRGPAEAAVEAASREIERLEQALSLFRPDSEICRLNRGEVLQAPSADLRRALSLALAIARGTGG
;
A
#
# COMPACT_ATOMS: atom_id res chain seq x y z
N MET A 1 -5.86 -29.35 -10.71
CA MET A 1 -5.52 -28.40 -11.80
C MET A 1 -4.62 -27.35 -11.18
N PRO A 2 -3.33 -27.25 -11.52
CA PRO A 2 -2.48 -26.24 -10.92
C PRO A 2 -2.91 -24.86 -11.44
N ASP A 3 -3.16 -23.93 -10.53
CA ASP A 3 -3.57 -22.56 -10.83
C ASP A 3 -2.56 -21.89 -11.76
N ARG A 4 -3.05 -21.36 -12.89
CA ARG A 4 -2.24 -20.55 -13.80
C ARG A 4 -1.83 -19.26 -13.08
N PRO A 5 -0.54 -18.98 -12.84
CA PRO A 5 -0.14 -17.71 -12.26
C PRO A 5 -0.46 -16.58 -13.24
N THR A 6 -1.45 -15.75 -12.90
CA THR A 6 -1.79 -14.53 -13.65
C THR A 6 -0.77 -13.42 -13.31
N ARG A 7 -0.41 -12.63 -14.33
CA ARG A 7 0.72 -11.70 -14.40
C ARG A 7 0.92 -10.84 -13.12
N ARG A 8 2.03 -11.09 -12.41
CA ARG A 8 2.71 -10.23 -11.40
C ARG A 8 1.79 -9.37 -10.52
N ARG A 9 1.33 -9.94 -9.41
CA ARG A 9 0.70 -9.24 -8.27
C ARG A 9 1.77 -8.69 -7.32
N ALA A 10 2.50 -7.68 -7.75
CA ALA A 10 3.47 -7.01 -6.89
C ALA A 10 3.22 -5.50 -6.85
N ILE A 11 3.05 -4.95 -5.64
CA ILE A 11 2.97 -3.51 -5.40
C ILE A 11 4.29 -3.05 -4.81
N ALA A 12 4.98 -2.13 -5.48
CA ALA A 12 6.22 -1.54 -4.97
C ALA A 12 5.99 -0.04 -4.70
N ILE A 13 6.23 0.37 -3.45
CA ILE A 13 6.21 1.77 -3.05
C ILE A 13 7.64 2.20 -2.77
N PHE A 14 8.12 3.20 -3.52
CA PHE A 14 9.44 3.80 -3.34
C PHE A 14 9.30 5.16 -2.67
N ALA A 15 9.96 5.35 -1.53
CA ALA A 15 10.07 6.66 -0.90
C ALA A 15 11.55 7.00 -0.68
N ALA A 16 12.03 8.05 -1.34
CA ALA A 16 13.37 8.58 -1.16
C ALA A 16 13.29 9.82 -0.26
N ALA A 17 13.97 9.79 0.89
CA ALA A 17 14.12 10.97 1.73
C ALA A 17 15.41 11.70 1.32
N ALA A 18 15.29 12.90 0.73
CA ALA A 18 16.43 13.80 0.54
C ALA A 18 16.80 14.50 1.86
N ALA A 19 17.19 13.72 2.86
CA ALA A 19 17.58 14.26 4.16
C ALA A 19 19.09 14.56 4.17
N GLY A 20 19.47 15.78 3.79
CA GLY A 20 20.78 16.34 4.17
C GLY A 20 21.52 17.14 3.10
N ALA A 21 21.07 18.36 2.78
CA ALA A 21 21.87 19.35 2.06
C ALA A 21 22.05 20.68 2.83
N VAL A 22 21.79 20.69 4.15
CA VAL A 22 21.99 21.90 4.98
C VAL A 22 22.80 21.53 6.22
N GLY A 23 24.12 21.67 6.13
CA GLY A 23 25.05 21.45 7.25
C GLY A 23 26.37 20.83 6.76
N GLY A 24 27.42 21.64 6.67
CA GLY A 24 28.70 21.28 6.06
C GLY A 24 29.46 20.14 6.73
N GLY A 25 30.28 19.47 5.91
CA GLY A 25 31.45 18.70 6.32
C GLY A 25 31.19 17.36 7.01
N GLY A 26 31.34 16.26 6.25
CA GLY A 26 31.67 14.96 6.82
C GLY A 26 30.78 13.81 6.37
N GLY A 27 31.24 13.11 5.32
CA GLY A 27 30.83 11.76 4.97
C GLY A 27 29.45 11.67 4.31
N ALA A 28 29.41 11.25 3.05
CA ALA A 28 28.23 10.61 2.50
C ALA A 28 27.86 9.46 3.45
N ARG A 29 26.89 9.66 4.33
CA ARG A 29 26.24 8.56 5.04
C ARG A 29 25.59 7.75 3.93
N ALA A 30 26.21 6.63 3.60
CA ALA A 30 25.55 5.56 2.88
C ALA A 30 24.31 5.22 3.72
N GLY A 31 23.17 5.82 3.36
CA GLY A 31 21.90 5.56 4.04
C GLY A 31 21.69 4.06 3.98
N THR A 32 21.42 3.45 5.13
CA THR A 32 21.07 2.03 5.15
C THR A 32 19.79 1.89 4.33
N ASP A 33 19.84 1.10 3.27
CA ASP A 33 18.63 0.71 2.56
C ASP A 33 17.78 -0.15 3.50
N TYR A 34 16.61 0.35 3.87
CA TYR A 34 15.63 -0.38 4.64
C TYR A 34 14.57 -0.93 3.70
N GLU A 35 14.34 -2.23 3.75
CA GLU A 35 13.29 -2.89 2.96
C GLU A 35 12.31 -3.60 3.88
N TRP A 36 11.03 -3.25 3.71
CA TRP A 36 9.92 -4.02 4.26
C TRP A 36 9.27 -4.86 3.16
N ARG A 37 8.87 -6.08 3.51
CA ARG A 37 8.12 -7.00 2.66
C ARG A 37 6.88 -7.45 3.41
N GLY A 38 5.74 -7.47 2.72
CA GLY A 38 4.47 -7.93 3.26
C GLY A 38 3.46 -8.18 2.17
N THR A 39 2.18 -8.12 2.52
CA THR A 39 1.06 -8.25 1.57
C THR A 39 0.22 -6.99 1.62
N ALA A 40 -0.19 -6.47 0.47
CA ALA A 40 -1.15 -5.39 0.34
C ALA A 40 -2.09 -5.66 -0.83
N MET A 41 -3.40 -5.52 -0.61
CA MET A 41 -4.50 -5.83 -1.54
C MET A 41 -4.39 -7.23 -2.16
N GLY A 42 -3.93 -8.20 -1.38
CA GLY A 42 -3.66 -9.58 -1.82
C GLY A 42 -2.56 -9.76 -2.86
N ALA A 43 -1.66 -8.78 -2.94
CA ALA A 43 -0.45 -8.80 -3.72
C ALA A 43 0.77 -8.73 -2.80
N ASP A 44 1.89 -9.31 -3.23
CA ASP A 44 3.15 -9.13 -2.52
C ASP A 44 3.54 -7.65 -2.59
N ALA A 45 3.84 -7.06 -1.44
CA ALA A 45 4.11 -5.64 -1.29
C ALA A 45 5.50 -5.39 -0.74
N ARG A 46 6.15 -4.34 -1.23
CA ARG A 46 7.46 -3.91 -0.75
C ARG A 46 7.54 -2.41 -0.56
N ILE A 47 8.17 -2.00 0.53
CA ILE A 47 8.52 -0.60 0.80
C ILE A 47 10.04 -0.54 0.89
N HIS A 48 10.63 0.32 0.06
CA HIS A 48 12.07 0.57 0.05
C HIS A 48 12.35 2.02 0.47
N LEU A 49 13.14 2.17 1.53
CA LEU A 49 13.54 3.46 2.08
C LEU A 49 15.06 3.60 2.02
N SER A 50 15.53 4.62 1.30
CA SER A 50 16.96 4.93 1.15
C SER A 50 17.27 6.31 1.72
N GLY A 51 18.51 6.50 2.17
CA GLY A 51 18.99 7.81 2.65
C GLY A 51 18.46 8.22 4.04
N ILE A 52 17.78 7.31 4.75
CA ILE A 52 17.21 7.54 6.08
C ILE A 52 17.91 6.66 7.13
N GLY A 53 18.06 7.16 8.35
CA GLY A 53 18.61 6.36 9.46
C GLY A 53 17.67 5.21 9.86
N ARG A 54 18.22 4.12 10.41
CA ARG A 54 17.46 2.91 10.78
C ARG A 54 16.22 3.19 11.65
N GLY A 55 16.37 3.92 12.75
CA GLY A 55 15.25 4.19 13.67
C GLY A 55 14.07 4.92 12.99
N PRO A 56 14.31 6.05 12.30
CA PRO A 56 13.28 6.70 11.50
C PRO A 56 12.70 5.82 10.37
N ALA A 57 13.51 4.96 9.75
CA ALA A 57 13.04 4.02 8.72
C ALA A 57 12.05 2.98 9.30
N GLU A 58 12.38 2.41 10.45
CA GLU A 58 11.51 1.46 11.17
C GLU A 58 10.17 2.11 11.55
N ALA A 59 10.20 3.32 12.11
CA ALA A 59 8.99 4.05 12.46
C ALA A 59 8.11 4.35 11.23
N ALA A 60 8.73 4.72 10.10
CA ALA A 60 8.01 4.96 8.84
C ALA A 60 7.36 3.68 8.29
N VAL A 61 8.07 2.55 8.32
CA VAL A 61 7.53 1.26 7.90
C VAL A 61 6.42 0.77 8.81
N GLU A 62 6.55 0.94 10.12
CA GLU A 62 5.51 0.58 11.08
C GLU A 62 4.23 1.40 10.84
N ALA A 63 4.37 2.70 10.58
CA ALA A 63 3.26 3.57 10.20
C ALA A 63 2.62 3.14 8.88
N ALA A 64 3.41 2.86 7.85
CA ALA A 64 2.92 2.40 6.55
C ALA A 64 2.22 1.03 6.66
N SER A 65 2.76 0.11 7.46
CA SER A 65 2.18 -1.22 7.68
C SER A 65 0.81 -1.12 8.36
N ARG A 66 0.67 -0.23 9.35
CA ARG A 66 -0.63 0.05 9.99
C ARG A 66 -1.64 0.61 9.00
N GLU A 67 -1.21 1.49 8.10
CA GLU A 67 -2.09 2.06 7.09
C GLU A 67 -2.51 1.03 6.04
N ILE A 68 -1.60 0.16 5.62
CA ILE A 68 -1.92 -0.98 4.74
C ILE A 68 -2.97 -1.88 5.40
N GLU A 69 -2.77 -2.22 6.67
CA GLU A 69 -3.72 -3.06 7.43
C GLU A 69 -5.11 -2.42 7.52
N ARG A 70 -5.17 -1.09 7.73
CA ARG A 70 -6.41 -0.33 7.73
C ARG A 70 -7.10 -0.37 6.36
N LEU A 71 -6.34 -0.25 5.27
CA LEU A 71 -6.87 -0.34 3.91
C LEU A 71 -7.32 -1.76 3.55
N GLU A 72 -6.64 -2.78 4.05
CA GLU A 72 -7.02 -4.18 3.83
C GLU A 72 -8.42 -4.49 4.37
N GLN A 73 -8.81 -3.89 5.51
CA GLN A 73 -10.17 -4.04 6.06
C GLN A 73 -11.25 -3.50 5.13
N ALA A 74 -10.94 -2.52 4.29
CA ALA A 74 -11.90 -1.94 3.35
C ALA A 74 -11.82 -2.58 1.95
N LEU A 75 -10.62 -2.80 1.43
CA LEU A 75 -10.36 -2.99 -0.01
C LEU A 75 -9.83 -4.39 -0.38
N SER A 76 -9.52 -5.25 0.59
CA SER A 76 -8.93 -6.55 0.29
C SER A 76 -9.96 -7.52 -0.30
N LEU A 77 -9.69 -8.07 -1.49
CA LEU A 77 -10.52 -9.11 -2.11
C LEU A 77 -10.29 -10.52 -1.51
N PHE A 78 -9.37 -10.64 -0.55
CA PHE A 78 -8.93 -11.93 0.01
C PHE A 78 -9.28 -12.10 1.48
N ARG A 79 -9.72 -11.02 2.14
CA ARG A 79 -10.23 -11.06 3.51
C ARG A 79 -11.75 -11.14 3.46
N PRO A 80 -12.37 -12.25 3.89
CA PRO A 80 -13.82 -12.45 3.75
C PRO A 80 -14.67 -11.40 4.48
N ASP A 81 -14.12 -10.82 5.53
CA ASP A 81 -14.71 -9.79 6.38
C ASP A 81 -14.49 -8.35 5.87
N SER A 82 -13.70 -8.16 4.81
CA SER A 82 -13.48 -6.83 4.25
C SER A 82 -14.78 -6.22 3.70
N GLU A 83 -14.85 -4.89 3.70
CA GLU A 83 -16.04 -4.20 3.21
C GLU A 83 -16.33 -4.51 1.73
N ILE A 84 -15.30 -4.56 0.87
CA ILE A 84 -15.48 -4.91 -0.54
C ILE A 84 -15.99 -6.34 -0.73
N CYS A 85 -15.52 -7.31 0.07
CA CYS A 85 -16.01 -8.69 0.02
C CYS A 85 -17.47 -8.79 0.45
N ARG A 86 -17.84 -8.08 1.52
CA ARG A 86 -19.23 -7.98 1.99
C ARG A 86 -20.14 -7.36 0.93
N LEU A 87 -19.71 -6.25 0.33
CA LEU A 87 -20.43 -5.60 -0.77
C LEU A 87 -20.60 -6.55 -1.97
N ASN A 88 -19.54 -7.28 -2.35
CA ASN A 88 -19.59 -8.25 -3.44
C ASN A 88 -20.53 -9.44 -3.17
N ARG A 89 -20.81 -9.76 -1.89
CA ARG A 89 -21.84 -10.74 -1.51
C ARG A 89 -23.26 -10.18 -1.54
N GLY A 90 -23.43 -8.90 -1.87
CA GLY A 90 -24.72 -8.21 -1.87
C GLY A 90 -25.16 -7.70 -0.49
N GLU A 91 -24.26 -7.66 0.49
CA GLU A 91 -24.58 -7.09 1.80
C GLU A 91 -24.70 -5.56 1.71
N VAL A 92 -25.63 -4.98 2.46
CA VAL A 92 -25.76 -3.52 2.59
C VAL A 92 -24.79 -3.02 3.67
N LEU A 93 -23.83 -2.20 3.26
CA LEU A 93 -22.93 -1.50 4.17
C LEU A 93 -23.62 -0.24 4.71
N GLN A 94 -24.02 -0.24 5.98
CA GLN A 94 -24.74 0.88 6.60
C GLN A 94 -23.88 2.16 6.70
N ALA A 95 -22.60 2.00 6.99
CA ALA A 95 -21.65 3.10 7.12
C ALA A 95 -20.30 2.67 6.49
N PRO A 96 -20.20 2.64 5.15
CA PRO A 96 -18.97 2.21 4.50
C PRO A 96 -17.81 3.13 4.88
N SER A 97 -16.58 2.64 4.87
CA SER A 97 -15.42 3.49 5.10
C SER A 97 -15.28 4.57 4.02
N ALA A 98 -14.63 5.68 4.38
CA ALA A 98 -14.32 6.72 3.41
C ALA A 98 -13.35 6.23 2.32
N ASP A 99 -12.47 5.28 2.64
CA ASP A 99 -11.53 4.67 1.69
C ASP A 99 -12.24 3.85 0.63
N LEU A 100 -13.18 2.99 1.03
CA LEU A 100 -14.00 2.24 0.08
C LEU A 100 -14.75 3.18 -0.85
N ARG A 101 -15.41 4.21 -0.29
CA ARG A 101 -16.12 5.22 -1.11
C ARG A 101 -15.18 5.92 -2.09
N ARG A 102 -14.00 6.35 -1.65
CA ARG A 102 -13.00 7.02 -2.51
C ARG A 102 -12.52 6.09 -3.63
N ALA A 103 -12.16 4.86 -3.30
CA ALA A 103 -11.67 3.87 -4.26
C ALA A 103 -12.72 3.57 -5.34
N LEU A 104 -13.97 3.30 -4.94
CA LEU A 104 -15.07 3.05 -5.89
C LEU A 104 -15.41 4.27 -6.74
N SER A 105 -15.41 5.47 -6.14
CA SER A 105 -15.65 6.71 -6.88
C SER A 105 -14.59 6.93 -7.96
N LEU A 106 -13.31 6.69 -7.63
CA LEU A 106 -12.21 6.77 -8.58
C LEU A 106 -12.32 5.70 -9.68
N ALA A 107 -12.58 4.45 -9.31
CA ALA A 107 -12.72 3.35 -10.26
C ALA A 107 -13.87 3.62 -11.27
N LEU A 108 -15.02 4.10 -10.79
CA LEU A 108 -16.16 4.49 -11.63
C LEU A 108 -15.87 5.71 -12.51
N ALA A 109 -15.07 6.66 -12.03
CA ALA A 109 -14.64 7.80 -12.84
C ALA A 109 -13.72 7.33 -13.99
N ILE A 110 -12.75 6.46 -13.69
CA ILE A 110 -11.83 5.90 -14.68
C ILE A 110 -12.60 5.08 -15.72
N ALA A 111 -13.44 4.12 -15.28
CA ALA A 111 -14.22 3.27 -16.19
C ALA A 111 -15.11 4.08 -17.15
N ARG A 112 -15.72 5.18 -16.67
CA ARG A 112 -16.48 6.11 -17.52
C ARG A 112 -15.59 6.85 -18.52
N GLY A 113 -14.39 7.23 -18.11
CA GLY A 113 -13.41 7.89 -18.99
C GLY A 113 -12.79 6.96 -20.02
N THR A 114 -12.71 5.66 -19.75
CA THR A 114 -12.08 4.64 -20.62
C THR A 114 -13.07 3.85 -21.47
N GLY A 115 -14.37 3.93 -21.18
CA GLY A 115 -15.40 3.13 -21.87
C GLY A 115 -15.51 1.69 -21.37
N GLY A 116 -15.07 1.42 -20.14
CA GLY A 116 -14.90 0.07 -19.58
C GLY A 116 -13.46 -0.39 -19.72
#